data_AF-A0A924F9H8-F1
#
_entry.id   AF-A0A924F9H8-F1
#
_cell.length_a   1.000
_cell.length_b   1.000
_cell.length_c   1.000
_cell.angle_alpha   90.00
_cell.angle_beta   90.00
_cell.angle_gamma   90.00
#
_symmetry.space_group_name_H-M   'P 1'
#
loop_
_entity.id
_entity.type
_entity.pdbx_description
1 polymer ?
#
loop_
_entity_poly.entity_id
_entity_poly.type
_entity_poly.pdbx_seq_one_letter_code
_entity_poly.pdbx_strand_id
1 'polypeptide(L)' 'MIPKIMKAAVVHQFGQPLQIEEVKVREPGENEILVKVIACGVCHTDL' A
#
# COMPACT_ATOMS: atom_id res chain seq x y z
N MET A 1 16.25 -8.32 3.88
CA MET A 1 16.46 -6.86 3.91
C MET A 1 15.15 -6.19 3.55
N ILE A 2 14.74 -5.15 4.27
CA ILE A 2 13.52 -4.39 3.96
C ILE A 2 13.79 -3.56 2.69
N PRO A 3 12.97 -3.67 1.62
CA PRO A 3 13.18 -2.89 0.41
C PRO A 3 12.88 -1.41 0.68
N LYS A 4 13.62 -0.48 0.04
CA LYS A 4 13.39 0.97 0.22
C LYS A 4 12.09 1.45 -0.44
N ILE A 5 11.62 0.72 -1.46
CA ILE A 5 10.44 1.05 -2.26
C ILE A 5 9.55 -0.19 -2.44
N MET A 6 8.24 0.03 -2.61
CA MET A 6 7.25 -0.99 -2.93
C MET A 6 6.25 -0.45 -3.95
N LYS A 7 5.59 -1.33 -4.70
CA LYS A 7 4.45 -0.96 -5.53
C LYS A 7 3.20 -0.83 -4.67
N ALA A 8 2.39 0.20 -4.93
CA ALA A 8 1.10 0.42 -4.27
C ALA A 8 0.06 0.89 -5.29
N ALA A 9 -1.21 0.52 -5.06
CA ALA A 9 -2.34 1.11 -5.74
C ALA A 9 -2.84 2.31 -4.91
N VAL A 10 -2.73 3.52 -5.47
CA VAL A 10 -2.99 4.79 -4.77
C VAL A 10 -4.23 5.46 -5.36
N VAL A 11 -5.14 5.91 -4.48
CA VAL A 11 -6.27 6.79 -4.84
C VAL A 11 -5.85 8.22 -4.59
N HIS A 12 -5.77 9.03 -5.65
CA HIS A 12 -5.54 10.48 -5.51
C HIS A 12 -6.84 11.28 -5.39
N GLN A 13 -7.92 10.77 -5.98
CA GLN A 13 -9.22 11.45 -6.00
C GLN A 13 -10.36 10.42 -6.08
N PHE A 14 -11.44 10.65 -5.33
CA PHE A 14 -12.64 9.82 -5.40
C PHE A 14 -13.23 9.79 -6.81
N GLY A 15 -13.72 8.62 -7.21
CA GLY A 15 -14.30 8.41 -8.54
C GLY A 15 -13.26 8.35 -9.68
N GLN A 16 -11.95 8.44 -9.38
CA GLN A 16 -10.88 8.22 -10.35
C GLN A 16 -10.29 6.80 -10.22
N PRO A 17 -9.72 6.25 -11.30
CA PRO A 17 -9.02 4.98 -11.23
C PRO A 17 -7.83 5.01 -10.25
N LEU A 18 -7.60 3.88 -9.58
CA LEU A 18 -6.39 3.61 -8.82
C LEU A 18 -5.16 3.71 -9.72
N GLN A 19 -4.08 4.32 -9.23
CA GLN A 19 -2.81 4.42 -9.94
C GLN A 19 -1.77 3.52 -9.28
N ILE A 20 -1.01 2.77 -10.10
CA ILE A 20 0.08 1.93 -9.60
C ILE A 20 1.36 2.75 -9.54
N GLU A 21 1.90 2.91 -8.34
CA GLU A 21 3.04 3.77 -8.07
C GLU A 21 4.10 3.07 -7.23
N GLU A 22 5.35 3.54 -7.33
CA GLU A 22 6.41 3.18 -6.40
C GLU A 22 6.42 4.13 -5.20
N VAL A 23 6.22 3.59 -4.01
CA VAL A 23 6.16 4.33 -2.75
C VAL A 23 7.24 3.83 -1.79
N LYS A 24 7.69 4.68 -0.87
CA LYS A 24 8.70 4.30 0.13
C LYS A 24 8.12 3.31 1.13
N VAL A 25 8.88 2.28 1.46
CA VAL A 25 8.56 1.40 2.59
C VAL A 25 9.01 2.09 3.86
N ARG A 26 8.10 2.21 4.83
CA ARG A 26 8.39 2.80 6.14
C ARG A 26 8.93 1.73 7.07
N GLU A 27 9.86 2.12 7.93
CA GLU A 27 10.29 1.27 9.04
C GLU A 27 9.18 1.25 10.10
N PRO A 28 8.83 0.07 10.66
CA PRO A 28 7.83 -0.01 11.70
C PRO A 28 8.32 0.66 12.99
N GLY A 29 7.44 1.42 13.65
CA GLY A 29 7.67 2.00 14.97
C GLY A 29 7.48 0.99 16.11
N GLU A 30 7.42 1.51 17.34
CA GLU A 30 7.15 0.68 18.52
C GLU A 30 5.75 0.06 18.43
N ASN A 31 5.65 -1.26 18.63
CA ASN A 31 4.42 -2.05 18.51
C ASN A 31 3.80 -2.13 17.11
N GLU A 32 4.55 -1.82 16.04
CA GLU A 32 4.12 -2.00 14.65
C GLU A 32 4.77 -3.23 14.00
N ILE A 33 4.13 -3.76 12.96
CA ILE A 33 4.64 -4.87 12.16
C ILE A 33 4.62 -4.47 10.68
N LEU A 34 5.75 -4.66 10.00
CA LEU A 34 5.83 -4.54 8.55
C LEU A 34 5.51 -5.89 7.89
N VAL A 35 4.46 -5.91 7.07
CA VAL A 35 3.99 -7.13 6.39
C VAL A 35 4.25 -7.05 4.89
N LYS A 36 4.78 -8.13 4.31
CA LYS A 36 4.84 -8.31 2.86
C LYS A 36 3.50 -8.86 2.35
N VAL A 37 2.71 -8.02 1.71
CA VAL A 37 1.44 -8.43 1.09
C VAL A 37 1.71 -9.31 -0.13
N ILE A 38 1.12 -10.51 -0.15
CA ILE A 38 1.23 -11.47 -1.28
C ILE A 38 -0.03 -11.44 -2.15
N ALA A 39 -1.19 -11.16 -1.54
CA ALA A 39 -2.47 -10.97 -2.22
C ALA A 39 -3.35 -10.02 -1.39
N CYS A 40 -4.25 -9.30 -2.06
CA CYS A 40 -5.24 -8.42 -1.44
C CYS A 40 -6.57 -8.52 -2.20
N GLY A 41 -7.68 -8.54 -1.47
CA GLY A 41 -9.03 -8.43 -2.04
C GLY A 41 -9.52 -7.00 -2.04
N VAL A 42 -10.59 -6.72 -2.79
CA VAL A 42 -11.27 -5.41 -2.81
C VAL A 42 -12.69 -5.59 -2.28
N CYS A 43 -13.07 -4.77 -1.32
CA CYS A 43 -14.38 -4.71 -0.69
C CYS A 43 -15.14 -3.45 -1.14
N HIS A 44 -16.46 -3.44 -0.96
CA HIS A 44 -17.30 -2.25 -1.20
C HIS A 44 -16.93 -1.06 -0.31
N THR A 45 -16.29 -1.30 0.83
CA THR A 45 -15.87 -0.24 1.75
C THR A 45 -14.56 0.44 1.35
N ASP A 46 -13.86 -0.09 0.33
CA ASP A 46 -12.56 0.43 -0.09
C ASP A 46 -12.67 1.58 -1.12
N LEU A 47 -13.84 1.76 -1.75
CA LEU A 47 -14.10 2.71 -2.83
C LEU A 47 -15.07 3.83 -2.43
#